data_AF-A0A9Q3ETA8-F1
#
_entry.id   AF-A0A9Q3ETA8-F1
#
_cell.length_a   1.000
_cell.length_b   1.000
_cell.length_c   1.000
_cell.angle_alpha   90.00
_cell.angle_beta   90.00
_cell.angle_gamma   90.00
#
_symmetry.space_group_name_H-M   'P 1'
#
loop_
_entity.id
_entity.type
_entity.pdbx_description
1 polymer ?
#
loop_
_entity_poly.entity_id
_entity_poly.type
_entity_poly.pdbx_seq_one_letter_code
_entity_poly.pdbx_strand_id
1 'polypeptide(L)'
;MMTLPHSIIQTPLLPHQKTGLAFLWDQEIPNGQSACNLWATSPPGCTFNARHIITNKLVSSFESLSTNTPLGGVRAEDMGLGKTIQAIALIGTSKEQLIKNPQCFTPTIIICPHFLITNWKSEVSKHAQAGALQAKIYHGPTCHSLSEAGILKFDIIITS
;
A
#
# COMPACT_ATOMS: atom_id res chain seq x y z
N MET A 1 -8.06 -13.11 9.03
CA MET A 1 -7.84 -11.68 9.35
C MET A 1 -6.39 -11.35 9.05
N MET A 2 -6.13 -10.26 8.34
CA MET A 2 -4.76 -9.78 8.11
C MET A 2 -4.07 -9.51 9.45
N THR A 3 -2.92 -10.14 9.69
CA THR A 3 -2.11 -9.96 10.89
C THR A 3 -1.10 -8.84 10.68
N LEU A 4 -1.03 -7.90 11.61
CA LEU A 4 -0.04 -6.82 11.56
C LEU A 4 1.37 -7.39 11.81
N PRO A 5 2.40 -6.98 11.06
CA PRO A 5 3.77 -7.42 11.30
C PRO A 5 4.34 -6.77 12.57
N HIS A 6 4.17 -7.43 13.72
CA HIS A 6 4.62 -6.94 15.02
C HIS A 6 6.15 -6.76 15.13
N SER A 7 6.90 -7.42 14.25
CA SER A 7 8.36 -7.26 14.08
C SER A 7 8.75 -5.91 13.46
N ILE A 8 7.82 -5.25 12.76
CA ILE A 8 8.05 -3.98 12.07
C ILE A 8 7.24 -2.84 12.69
N ILE A 9 5.98 -3.09 13.04
CA ILE A 9 5.07 -2.09 13.60
C ILE A 9 4.86 -2.37 15.09
N GLN A 10 5.22 -1.40 15.93
CA GLN A 10 5.10 -1.53 17.38
C GLN A 10 3.73 -1.06 17.92
N THR A 11 3.07 -0.15 17.21
CA THR A 11 1.79 0.41 17.66
C THR A 11 0.64 -0.56 17.37
N PRO A 12 -0.19 -0.91 18.38
CA PRO A 12 -1.37 -1.73 18.15
C PRO A 12 -2.44 -0.93 17.38
N LEU A 13 -2.99 -1.52 16.33
CA LEU A 13 -4.07 -0.90 15.55
C LEU A 13 -5.44 -1.09 16.21
N LEU A 14 -6.26 -0.05 16.17
CA LEU A 14 -7.68 -0.11 16.52
C LEU A 14 -8.47 -0.95 15.51
N PRO A 15 -9.65 -1.49 15.87
CA PRO A 15 -10.43 -2.33 14.96
C PRO A 15 -10.71 -1.70 13.60
N HIS A 16 -11.13 -0.43 13.56
CA HIS A 16 -11.38 0.28 12.29
C HIS A 16 -10.10 0.50 11.47
N GLN A 17 -8.95 0.69 12.12
CA GLN A 17 -7.66 0.81 11.46
C GLN A 17 -7.23 -0.50 10.81
N LYS A 18 -7.48 -1.64 11.47
CA LYS A 18 -7.24 -2.98 10.89
C LYS A 18 -8.12 -3.22 9.67
N THR A 19 -9.41 -2.85 9.75
CA THR A 19 -10.35 -3.01 8.63
C THR A 19 -9.85 -2.28 7.41
N GLY A 20 -9.50 -1.00 7.52
CA GLY A 20 -9.08 -0.32 6.30
C GLY A 20 -7.61 -0.57 5.93
N LEU A 21 -6.74 -1.04 6.84
CA LEU A 21 -5.46 -1.63 6.43
C LEU A 21 -5.70 -2.84 5.53
N ALA A 22 -6.63 -3.73 5.91
CA ALA A 22 -7.01 -4.87 5.08
C ALA A 22 -7.62 -4.43 3.73
N PHE A 23 -8.41 -3.35 3.73
CA PHE A 23 -8.91 -2.74 2.49
C PHE A 23 -7.75 -2.25 1.59
N LEU A 24 -6.81 -1.48 2.13
CA LEU A 24 -5.66 -1.00 1.36
C LEU A 24 -4.81 -2.15 0.81
N TRP A 25 -4.59 -3.18 1.64
CA TRP A 25 -3.86 -4.37 1.24
C TRP A 25 -4.54 -5.12 0.08
N ASP A 26 -5.86 -5.27 0.12
CA ASP A 26 -6.64 -5.87 -0.97
C ASP A 26 -6.53 -5.08 -2.29
N GLN A 27 -6.36 -3.76 -2.22
CA GLN A 27 -6.15 -2.92 -3.40
C GLN A 27 -4.73 -3.02 -3.98
N GLU A 28 -3.72 -3.39 -3.19
CA GLU A 28 -2.33 -3.52 -3.65
C GLU A 28 -2.01 -4.92 -4.21
N ILE A 29 -2.86 -5.92 -3.98
CA ILE A 29 -2.66 -7.27 -4.50
C ILE A 29 -3.36 -7.45 -5.84
N PRO A 30 -2.65 -7.92 -6.89
CA PRO A 30 -3.28 -8.43 -8.10
C PRO A 30 -4.31 -9.51 -7.76
N ASN A 31 -5.53 -9.40 -8.27
CA ASN A 31 -6.66 -10.30 -7.97
C ASN A 31 -7.21 -10.20 -6.53
N GLY A 32 -7.02 -9.07 -5.86
CA GLY A 32 -7.79 -8.76 -4.65
C GLY A 32 -9.30 -8.88 -4.89
N GLN A 33 -10.05 -9.13 -3.82
CA GLN A 33 -11.51 -9.30 -3.88
C GLN A 33 -12.18 -8.08 -4.53
N SER A 34 -11.63 -6.89 -4.29
CA SER A 34 -12.13 -5.64 -4.85
C SER A 34 -12.01 -5.54 -6.37
N ALA A 35 -11.03 -6.20 -6.99
CA ALA A 35 -10.86 -6.20 -8.45
C ALA A 35 -12.03 -6.91 -9.16
N CYS A 36 -12.76 -7.77 -8.45
CA CYS A 36 -13.88 -8.54 -8.99
C CYS A 36 -15.24 -7.82 -8.89
N ASN A 37 -15.34 -6.69 -8.18
CA ASN A 37 -16.63 -6.04 -7.87
C ASN A 37 -17.44 -5.58 -9.10
N LEU A 38 -16.78 -5.32 -10.22
CA LEU A 38 -17.42 -4.93 -11.48
C LEU A 38 -17.60 -6.10 -12.47
N TRP A 39 -17.40 -7.34 -12.02
CA TRP A 39 -17.48 -8.52 -12.86
C TRP A 39 -18.58 -9.46 -12.36
N ALA A 40 -19.46 -9.86 -13.27
CA ALA A 40 -20.45 -10.89 -13.02
C ALA A 40 -19.93 -12.23 -13.54
N THR A 41 -19.96 -13.28 -12.70
CA THR A 41 -19.59 -14.63 -13.11
C THR A 41 -20.65 -15.23 -14.02
N SER A 42 -20.20 -15.96 -15.03
CA SER A 42 -21.11 -16.65 -15.94
C SER A 42 -21.63 -17.94 -15.30
N PRO A 43 -22.84 -18.39 -15.65
CA PRO A 43 -23.32 -19.72 -15.31
C PRO A 43 -22.40 -20.83 -15.85
N PRO A 44 -22.40 -22.03 -15.22
CA PRO A 44 -21.68 -23.19 -15.75
C PRO A 44 -22.14 -23.52 -17.19
N GLY A 45 -21.19 -23.79 -18.08
CA GLY A 45 -21.47 -24.15 -19.48
C GLY A 45 -21.42 -22.99 -20.49
N CYS A 46 -21.17 -21.76 -20.06
CA CYS A 46 -20.88 -20.64 -20.96
C CYS A 46 -19.43 -20.71 -21.49
N THR A 47 -19.20 -20.17 -22.70
CA THR A 47 -17.86 -20.07 -23.32
C THR A 47 -16.96 -19.00 -22.70
N PHE A 48 -17.54 -18.14 -21.86
CA PHE A 48 -16.85 -17.08 -21.14
C PHE A 48 -17.13 -17.20 -19.64
N ASN A 49 -16.13 -16.86 -18.82
CA ASN A 49 -16.15 -17.06 -17.37
C ASN A 49 -16.68 -15.84 -16.61
N ALA A 50 -16.46 -14.63 -17.13
CA ALA A 50 -16.99 -13.42 -16.52
C ALA A 50 -17.34 -12.33 -17.55
N ARG A 51 -18.24 -11.45 -17.16
CA ARG A 51 -18.67 -10.27 -17.92
C ARG A 51 -18.52 -9.02 -17.07
N HIS A 52 -17.88 -7.98 -17.62
CA HIS A 52 -17.81 -6.68 -16.96
C HIS A 52 -19.19 -6.03 -16.98
N ILE A 53 -19.68 -5.61 -15.80
CA ILE A 53 -21.06 -5.15 -15.60
C ILE A 53 -21.37 -3.91 -16.45
N ILE A 54 -20.40 -3.01 -16.62
CA ILE A 54 -20.59 -1.72 -17.30
C ILE A 54 -20.28 -1.82 -18.79
N THR A 55 -19.11 -2.35 -19.14
CA THR A 55 -18.62 -2.35 -20.53
C THR A 55 -19.09 -3.56 -21.34
N ASN A 56 -19.71 -4.55 -20.69
CA ASN A 56 -20.07 -5.85 -21.27
C ASN A 56 -18.89 -6.64 -21.87
N LYS A 57 -17.64 -6.27 -21.54
CA LYS A 57 -16.46 -7.03 -21.95
C LYS A 57 -16.56 -8.45 -21.38
N LEU A 58 -16.42 -9.44 -22.26
CA LEU A 58 -16.41 -10.86 -21.88
C LEU A 58 -14.96 -11.32 -21.72
N VAL A 59 -14.71 -12.13 -20.70
CA VAL A 59 -13.41 -12.79 -20.51
C VAL A 59 -13.60 -14.28 -20.34
N SER A 60 -12.77 -15.05 -21.03
CA SER A 60 -12.74 -16.51 -20.93
C SER A 60 -11.89 -17.00 -19.76
N SER A 61 -11.02 -16.17 -19.17
CA SER A 61 -10.23 -16.51 -17.98
C SER A 61 -10.19 -15.37 -16.96
N PHE A 62 -10.30 -15.70 -15.67
CA PHE A 62 -10.17 -14.73 -14.58
C PHE A 62 -8.76 -14.12 -14.50
N GLU A 63 -7.73 -14.82 -14.98
CA GLU A 63 -6.35 -14.30 -15.07
C GLU A 63 -6.26 -13.04 -15.93
N SER A 64 -7.11 -12.90 -16.95
CA SER A 64 -7.17 -11.72 -17.82
C SER A 64 -7.79 -10.48 -17.17
N LEU A 65 -8.44 -10.63 -16.00
CA LEU A 65 -8.96 -9.54 -15.19
C LEU A 65 -7.85 -8.80 -14.44
N SER A 66 -6.81 -9.54 -14.07
CA SER A 66 -5.71 -9.11 -13.22
C SER A 66 -4.81 -8.05 -13.88
N THR A 67 -4.67 -8.10 -15.20
CA THR A 67 -3.59 -7.40 -15.91
C THR A 67 -3.86 -5.93 -16.20
N ASN A 68 -5.10 -5.45 -16.01
CA ASN A 68 -5.50 -4.08 -16.35
C ASN A 68 -6.21 -3.33 -15.22
N THR A 69 -6.25 -3.90 -14.01
CA THR A 69 -6.86 -3.20 -12.87
C THR A 69 -5.78 -2.33 -12.21
N PRO A 70 -6.00 -1.01 -12.07
CA PRO A 70 -5.08 -0.16 -11.33
C PRO A 70 -5.01 -0.65 -9.88
N LEU A 71 -3.79 -0.77 -9.36
CA LEU A 71 -3.55 -1.12 -7.96
C LEU A 71 -3.55 0.14 -7.09
N GLY A 72 -3.87 -0.04 -5.81
CA GLY A 72 -4.04 1.03 -4.84
C GLY A 72 -5.43 1.66 -4.91
N GLY A 73 -5.63 2.74 -4.15
CA GLY A 73 -6.93 3.39 -4.07
C GLY A 73 -6.92 4.65 -3.24
N VAL A 74 -8.08 5.30 -3.17
CA VAL A 74 -8.29 6.52 -2.38
C VAL A 74 -8.89 6.16 -1.04
N ARG A 75 -8.26 6.64 0.05
CA ARG A 75 -8.78 6.48 1.40
C ARG A 75 -9.23 7.80 1.99
N ALA A 76 -10.50 8.12 1.78
CA ALA A 76 -11.14 9.36 2.22
C ALA A 76 -11.92 9.18 3.53
N GLU A 77 -11.22 8.79 4.59
CA GLU A 77 -11.79 8.69 5.94
C GLU A 77 -11.77 10.04 6.67
N ASP A 78 -12.64 10.21 7.66
CA ASP A 78 -12.66 11.39 8.54
C ASP A 78 -11.30 11.64 9.22
N MET A 79 -11.06 12.91 9.54
CA MET A 79 -9.87 13.31 10.30
C MET A 79 -9.88 12.65 11.69
N GLY A 80 -8.71 12.24 12.17
CA GLY A 80 -8.57 11.60 13.49
C GLY A 80 -8.68 10.07 13.49
N LEU A 81 -9.09 9.43 12.39
CA LEU A 81 -9.21 7.95 12.32
C LEU A 81 -7.87 7.20 12.14
N GLY A 82 -6.74 7.92 12.18
CA GLY A 82 -5.40 7.32 12.12
C GLY A 82 -4.98 6.89 10.71
N LYS A 83 -5.32 7.66 9.68
CA LYS A 83 -4.85 7.42 8.30
C LYS A 83 -3.34 7.26 8.18
N THR A 84 -2.58 8.08 8.93
CA THR A 84 -1.12 8.04 8.96
C THR A 84 -0.58 6.70 9.46
N ILE A 85 -1.04 6.21 10.62
CA ILE A 85 -0.61 4.92 11.15
C ILE A 85 -1.03 3.76 10.22
N GLN A 86 -2.19 3.84 9.58
CA GLN A 86 -2.63 2.83 8.63
C GLN A 86 -1.71 2.77 7.39
N ALA A 87 -1.27 3.92 6.86
CA ALA A 87 -0.32 3.99 5.76
C ALA A 87 1.07 3.44 6.17
N ILE A 88 1.56 3.79 7.35
CA ILE A 88 2.82 3.25 7.89
C ILE A 88 2.72 1.74 8.09
N ALA A 89 1.59 1.25 8.59
CA ALA A 89 1.33 -0.17 8.77
C ALA A 89 1.32 -0.92 7.43
N LEU A 90 0.74 -0.33 6.38
CA LEU A 90 0.75 -0.89 5.02
C LEU A 90 2.18 -1.05 4.49
N ILE A 91 3.00 0.01 4.59
CA ILE A 91 4.42 -0.04 4.19
C ILE A 91 5.16 -1.13 4.97
N GLY A 92 4.90 -1.24 6.28
CA GLY A 92 5.47 -2.30 7.11
C GLY A 92 5.05 -3.70 6.67
N THR A 93 3.78 -3.91 6.32
CA THR A 93 3.30 -5.18 5.77
C THR A 93 3.97 -5.52 4.44
N SER A 94 4.05 -4.56 3.52
CA SER A 94 4.72 -4.76 2.22
C SER A 94 6.20 -5.12 2.41
N LYS A 95 6.90 -4.45 3.34
CA LYS A 95 8.28 -4.81 3.71
C LYS A 95 8.39 -6.22 4.28
N GLU A 96 7.48 -6.66 5.14
CA GLU A 96 7.50 -8.02 5.68
C GLU A 96 7.37 -9.07 4.55
N GLN A 97 6.48 -8.83 3.57
CA GLN A 97 6.35 -9.72 2.42
C GLN A 97 7.61 -9.76 1.57
N LEU A 98 8.28 -8.62 1.38
CA LEU A 98 9.55 -8.57 0.64
C LEU A 98 10.68 -9.30 1.36
N ILE A 99 10.70 -9.29 2.70
CA ILE A 99 11.66 -10.10 3.49
C ILE A 99 11.38 -11.60 3.28
N LYS A 100 10.10 -12.01 3.22
CA LYS A 100 9.69 -13.41 3.02
C LYS A 100 9.90 -13.88 1.58
N ASN A 101 9.71 -13.00 0.60
CA ASN A 101 9.89 -13.27 -0.82
C ASN A 101 10.69 -12.12 -1.47
N PRO A 102 12.02 -12.23 -1.49
CA PRO A 102 12.88 -11.17 -2.00
C PRO A 102 12.63 -10.92 -3.50
N GLN A 103 11.95 -9.81 -3.79
CA GLN A 103 11.84 -9.23 -5.13
C GLN A 103 12.59 -7.89 -5.18
N CYS A 104 12.57 -7.21 -6.34
CA CYS A 104 13.15 -5.88 -6.46
C CYS A 104 12.45 -4.92 -5.47
N PHE A 105 13.20 -4.43 -4.48
CA PHE A 105 12.70 -3.51 -3.46
C PHE A 105 12.82 -2.07 -3.98
N THR A 106 11.71 -1.35 -4.01
CA THR A 106 11.69 0.09 -4.28
C THR A 106 11.15 0.85 -3.06
N PRO A 107 11.79 1.98 -2.69
CA PRO A 107 11.31 2.81 -1.58
C PRO A 107 9.89 3.32 -1.83
N THR A 108 9.09 3.45 -0.77
CA THR A 108 7.79 4.14 -0.83
C THR A 108 7.99 5.65 -0.75
N ILE A 109 7.39 6.40 -1.67
CA ILE A 109 7.43 7.87 -1.65
C ILE A 109 6.15 8.41 -1.01
N ILE A 110 6.31 9.23 0.02
CA ILE A 110 5.24 9.99 0.67
C ILE A 110 5.36 11.45 0.23
N ILE A 111 4.34 11.93 -0.48
CA ILE A 111 4.20 13.33 -0.87
C ILE A 111 3.20 13.98 0.08
N CYS A 112 3.60 15.07 0.73
CA CYS A 112 2.76 15.76 1.70
C CYS A 112 3.02 17.28 1.72
N PRO A 113 2.07 18.10 2.18
CA PRO A 113 2.31 19.52 2.41
C PRO A 113 3.59 19.77 3.22
N HIS A 114 4.32 20.82 2.89
CA HIS A 114 5.64 21.13 3.47
C HIS A 114 5.67 21.05 5.01
N PHE A 115 4.66 21.61 5.67
CA PHE A 115 4.55 21.65 7.13
C PHE A 115 4.31 20.27 7.79
N LEU A 116 4.02 19.22 7.00
CA LEU A 116 3.81 17.86 7.48
C LEU A 116 5.02 16.94 7.29
N ILE A 117 6.06 17.37 6.57
CA ILE A 117 7.24 16.54 6.27
C ILE A 117 7.88 15.99 7.56
N THR A 118 8.13 16.88 8.53
CA THR A 118 8.74 16.49 9.82
C THR A 118 7.81 15.64 10.66
N ASN A 119 6.50 15.92 10.61
CA ASN A 119 5.47 15.15 11.28
C ASN A 119 5.42 13.70 10.77
N TRP A 120 5.44 13.50 9.45
CA TRP A 120 5.50 12.15 8.86
C TRP A 120 6.72 11.36 9.33
N LYS A 121 7.91 11.99 9.36
CA LYS A 121 9.11 11.33 9.86
C LYS A 121 8.97 10.94 11.34
N SER A 122 8.40 11.82 12.17
CA SER A 122 8.15 11.55 13.59
C SER A 122 7.16 10.40 13.79
N GLU A 123 6.07 10.37 13.02
CA GLU A 123 5.05 9.32 13.09
C GLU A 123 5.63 7.96 12.66
N VAL A 124 6.50 7.91 11.64
CA VAL A 124 7.22 6.67 11.29
C VAL A 124 8.06 6.18 12.46
N SER A 125 8.87 7.06 13.07
CA SER A 125 9.71 6.69 14.23
C SER A 125 8.90 6.28 15.47
N LYS A 126 7.71 6.86 15.65
CA LYS A 126 6.79 6.54 16.74
C LYS A 126 6.09 5.20 16.55
N HIS A 127 5.75 4.84 15.32
CA HIS A 127 4.90 3.68 15.03
C HIS A 127 5.66 2.43 14.59
N ALA A 128 6.86 2.58 14.04
CA ALA A 128 7.73 1.48 13.68
C ALA A 128 8.62 1.05 14.86
N GLN A 129 9.02 -0.21 14.88
CA GLN A 129 10.11 -0.70 15.73
C GLN A 129 11.43 0.03 15.37
N ALA A 130 12.32 0.17 16.36
CA ALA A 130 13.58 0.88 16.16
C ALA A 130 14.40 0.23 15.03
N GLY A 131 14.70 1.01 13.98
CA GLY A 131 15.46 0.56 12.82
C GLY A 131 14.68 -0.29 11.80
N ALA A 132 13.41 -0.62 12.07
CA ALA A 132 12.62 -1.49 11.18
C ALA A 132 12.11 -0.77 9.93
N LEU A 133 11.86 0.55 9.99
CA LEU A 133 11.54 1.39 8.84
C LEU A 133 12.45 2.62 8.82
N GLN A 134 13.27 2.76 7.79
CA GLN A 134 14.17 3.89 7.60
C GLN A 134 13.52 4.95 6.71
N ALA A 135 13.16 6.09 7.29
CA ALA A 135 12.58 7.22 6.59
C ALA A 135 13.59 8.36 6.37
N LYS A 136 13.67 8.86 5.13
CA LYS A 136 14.50 9.99 4.73
C LYS A 136 13.64 11.14 4.21
N ILE A 137 13.91 12.35 4.71
CA ILE A 137 13.34 13.58 4.15
C ILE A 137 14.16 13.94 2.91
N TYR A 138 13.48 14.08 1.78
CA TYR A 138 13.99 14.57 0.52
C TYR A 138 13.33 15.92 0.23
N HIS A 139 13.86 16.98 0.84
CA HIS A 139 13.33 18.33 0.68
C HIS A 139 14.43 19.36 0.96
N GLY A 140 14.30 20.54 0.33
CA GLY A 140 15.23 21.66 0.52
C GLY A 140 16.56 21.51 -0.25
N PRO A 141 17.50 22.45 -0.02
CA PRO A 141 18.73 22.58 -0.81
C PRO A 141 19.64 21.34 -0.79
N THR A 142 19.51 20.52 0.24
CA THR A 142 20.31 19.30 0.42
C THR A 142 19.75 18.08 -0.33
N CYS A 143 18.64 18.19 -1.06
CA CYS A 143 18.05 17.04 -1.76
C CYS A 143 18.92 16.56 -2.94
N HIS A 144 19.64 17.47 -3.59
CA HIS A 144 20.49 17.18 -4.75
C HIS A 144 21.74 16.34 -4.42
N SER A 145 22.07 16.18 -3.13
CA SER A 145 23.24 15.40 -2.71
C SER A 145 22.97 13.90 -2.57
N LEU A 146 21.72 13.46 -2.70
CA LEU A 146 21.36 12.04 -2.59
C LEU A 146 21.37 11.39 -3.98
N SER A 147 22.33 10.48 -4.19
CA SER A 147 22.35 9.63 -5.37
C SER A 147 21.21 8.61 -5.33
N GLU A 148 20.87 8.05 -6.50
CA GLU A 148 19.89 6.96 -6.62
C GLU A 148 20.21 5.78 -5.68
N ALA A 149 21.47 5.34 -5.68
CA ALA A 149 21.93 4.29 -4.76
C ALA A 149 21.83 4.69 -3.27
N GLY A 150 21.83 5.99 -2.96
CA GLY A 150 21.57 6.50 -1.62
C GLY A 150 20.08 6.44 -1.25
N ILE A 151 19.18 6.68 -2.21
CA ILE A 151 17.72 6.64 -2.04
C ILE A 151 17.26 5.20 -1.79
N LEU A 152 17.78 4.23 -2.56
CA LEU A 152 17.42 2.82 -2.45
C LEU A 152 17.78 2.17 -1.10
N LYS A 153 18.56 2.85 -0.24
CA LYS A 153 18.87 2.38 1.13
C LYS A 153 17.74 2.61 2.13
N PHE A 154 16.78 3.47 1.79
CA PHE A 154 15.69 3.84 2.68
C PHE A 154 14.41 3.10 2.30
N ASP A 155 13.56 2.87 3.29
CA ASP A 155 12.24 2.29 3.06
C ASP A 155 11.22 3.34 2.62
N ILE A 156 11.37 4.57 3.13
CA ILE A 156 10.43 5.67 2.94
C ILE A 156 11.17 6.95 2.57
N ILE A 157 10.74 7.59 1.49
CA ILE A 157 11.18 8.94 1.10
C ILE A 157 10.02 9.92 1.32
N ILE A 158 10.26 11.02 2.04
CA ILE A 158 9.24 12.02 2.35
C ILE A 158 9.59 13.32 1.65
N THR A 159 8.68 13.86 0.83
CA THR A 159 8.84 15.12 0.08
C THR A 159 7.54 15.95 0.09
N SER A 160 7.64 17.19 -0.38
CA SER A 160 6.49 18.06 -0.73
C SER A 160 6.38 18.30 -2.22
#